data_AF-A0A4P5X2V4-F1
#
_entry.id   AF-A0A4P5X2V4-F1
#
_cell.length_a   1.000
_cell.length_b   1.000
_cell.length_c   1.000
_cell.angle_alpha   90.00
_cell.angle_beta   90.00
_cell.angle_gamma   90.00
#
_symmetry.space_group_name_H-M   'P 1'
#
loop_
_entity.id
_entity.type
_entity.pdbx_description
1 polymer ?
#
loop_
_entity_poly.entity_id
_entity_poly.type
_entity_poly.pdbx_seq_one_letter_code
_entity_poly.pdbx_strand_id
1 'polypeptide(L)' 'MKRAWRGQAVAKGGFGLKPTGITRRSFKPNLQAVVAVMDGKQTRVRVSTKAIRTGMVVKALKRKYGYTRQQKAAAN' A
#
# COMPACT_ATOMS: atom_id res chain seq x y z
N MET A 1 21.34 4.35 -0.49
CA MET A 1 22.44 4.38 -1.43
C MET A 1 22.27 5.49 -2.48
N LYS A 2 22.57 6.68 -1.99
CA LYS A 2 23.66 7.44 -2.58
C LYS A 2 24.77 6.50 -3.08
N ARG A 3 25.16 6.66 -4.34
CA ARG A 3 26.29 5.95 -4.97
C ARG A 3 27.48 6.69 -4.41
N ALA A 4 28.00 6.20 -3.29
CA ALA A 4 29.42 6.38 -3.00
C ALA A 4 30.21 5.91 -4.23
N TRP A 5 31.45 6.34 -4.33
CA TRP A 5 32.34 5.90 -5.39
C TRP A 5 33.61 5.48 -4.68
N ARG A 6 34.20 4.36 -5.08
CA ARG A 6 35.43 3.86 -4.48
C ARG A 6 36.53 3.82 -5.53
N GLY A 7 37.73 4.18 -5.10
CA GLY A 7 38.92 4.18 -5.94
C GLY A 7 39.41 5.58 -6.26
N GLN A 8 40.56 5.63 -6.90
CA GLN A 8 41.18 6.86 -7.37
C GLN A 8 40.86 7.05 -8.85
N ALA A 9 40.60 8.29 -9.25
CA ALA A 9 40.36 8.62 -10.65
C ALA A 9 41.55 8.23 -11.52
N VAL A 10 41.29 7.87 -12.78
CA VAL A 10 42.33 7.49 -13.75
C VAL A 10 43.35 8.62 -13.93
N ALA A 11 42.90 9.87 -13.90
CA ALA A 11 43.76 11.04 -14.00
C ALA A 11 44.81 11.18 -12.88
N LYS A 12 44.62 10.53 -11.73
CA LYS A 12 45.62 10.50 -10.66
C LYS A 12 46.46 9.22 -10.66
N GLY A 13 46.46 8.46 -11.76
CA GLY A 13 47.13 7.16 -11.87
C GLY A 13 46.35 5.97 -11.29
N GLY A 14 45.08 6.19 -10.93
CA GLY A 14 44.22 5.12 -10.43
C GLY A 14 43.58 4.28 -11.56
N PHE A 15 42.97 3.16 -11.21
CA PHE A 15 42.24 2.33 -12.19
C PHE A 15 40.86 2.91 -12.58
N GLY A 16 40.35 3.92 -11.85
CA GLY A 16 39.06 4.56 -12.10
C GLY A 16 38.05 4.43 -10.96
N LEU A 17 37.05 5.32 -10.95
CA LEU A 17 36.01 5.37 -9.91
C LEU A 17 34.95 4.28 -10.16
N LYS A 18 34.87 3.30 -9.26
CA LYS A 18 33.80 2.31 -9.29
C LYS A 18 32.57 2.83 -8.54
N PRO A 19 31.37 2.81 -9.15
CA PRO A 19 30.13 3.22 -8.48
C PRO A 19 29.76 2.28 -7.34
N THR A 20 29.72 2.79 -6.12
CA THR A 20 29.34 2.08 -4.89
C THR A 20 28.14 2.73 -4.20
N GLY A 21 26.93 2.23 -4.41
CA GLY A 21 25.77 2.63 -3.59
C GLY A 21 24.53 3.01 -4.40
N ILE A 22 23.66 2.10 -4.80
CA ILE A 22 22.34 2.48 -5.39
C ILE A 22 21.12 2.20 -4.49
N THR A 23 20.49 3.20 -3.83
CA THR A 23 19.48 2.91 -2.80
C THR A 23 18.34 2.29 -3.52
N ARG A 24 17.89 1.17 -3.02
CA ARG A 24 16.62 0.63 -3.46
C ARG A 24 15.54 1.65 -3.13
N ARG A 25 14.66 1.88 -4.10
CA ARG A 25 13.46 2.68 -3.88
C ARG A 25 12.57 1.88 -2.92
N SER A 26 12.08 2.52 -1.86
CA SER A 26 11.11 1.90 -0.97
C SER A 26 9.70 2.08 -1.53
N PHE A 27 8.98 0.98 -1.74
CA PHE A 27 7.55 1.04 -2.07
C PHE A 27 6.74 1.05 -0.79
N LYS A 28 6.04 2.16 -0.53
CA LYS A 28 5.14 2.28 0.62
C LYS A 28 3.83 1.53 0.34
N PRO A 29 3.19 0.92 1.35
CA PRO A 29 1.87 0.33 1.17
C PRO A 29 0.86 1.41 0.78
N ASN A 30 0.01 1.11 -0.19
CA ASN A 30 -1.11 1.97 -0.52
C ASN A 30 -2.19 1.81 0.58
N LEU A 31 -2.21 2.76 1.52
CA LEU A 31 -3.15 2.82 2.64
C LEU A 31 -4.45 3.50 2.20
N GLN A 32 -5.57 2.85 2.49
CA GLN A 32 -6.91 3.29 2.12
C GLN A 32 -7.76 3.45 3.38
N ALA A 33 -8.50 4.56 3.46
CA ALA A 33 -9.46 4.77 4.53
C ALA A 33 -10.76 4.05 4.17
N VAL A 34 -11.09 3.00 4.91
CA VAL A 34 -12.28 2.17 4.66
C VAL A 34 -13.04 1.90 5.96
N VAL A 35 -14.34 1.64 5.83
CA VAL A 35 -15.14 1.10 6.94
C VAL A 35 -15.03 -0.41 6.87
N ALA A 36 -14.44 -0.98 7.92
CA ALA A 36 -14.24 -2.41 8.06
C ALA A 36 -15.06 -2.93 9.24
N VAL A 37 -15.40 -4.21 9.20
CA VAL A 37 -15.95 -4.91 10.36
C VAL A 37 -14.78 -5.38 11.21
N MET A 38 -14.65 -4.82 12.41
CA MET A 38 -13.69 -5.23 13.43
C MET A 38 -14.47 -5.70 14.63
N ASP A 39 -14.29 -6.96 15.03
CA ASP A 39 -14.95 -7.57 16.20
C ASP A 39 -16.47 -7.35 16.22
N GLY A 40 -17.11 -7.49 15.05
CA GLY A 40 -18.56 -7.33 14.86
C GLY A 40 -19.05 -5.88 14.78
N LYS A 41 -18.18 -4.88 14.99
CA LYS A 41 -18.52 -3.45 14.89
C LYS A 41 -17.98 -2.84 13.61
N GLN A 42 -18.72 -1.88 13.04
CA GLN A 42 -18.27 -1.14 11.88
C GLN A 42 -17.41 0.04 12.32
N THR A 43 -16.13 0.04 11.95
CA THR A 43 -15.17 1.07 12.34
C THR A 43 -14.40 1.60 11.14
N ARG A 44 -14.12 2.90 11.14
CA ARG A 44 -13.29 3.54 10.10
C ARG A 44 -11.82 3.34 10.44
N VAL A 45 -11.09 2.72 9.52
CA VAL A 45 -9.67 2.38 9.70
C VAL A 45 -8.85 2.60 8.43
N ARG A 46 -7.54 2.82 8.61
CA ARG A 46 -6.58 2.86 7.52
C ARG A 46 -6.03 1.46 7.29
N VAL A 47 -6.32 0.91 6.12
CA VAL A 47 -5.99 -0.47 5.77
C VAL A 47 -5.15 -0.49 4.50
N SER A 48 -4.13 -1.34 4.44
CA SER A 48 -3.38 -1.52 3.20
C SER A 48 -4.25 -2.21 2.14
N THR A 49 -4.12 -1.79 0.87
CA THR A 49 -4.79 -2.46 -0.26
C THR A 49 -4.47 -3.95 -0.35
N LYS A 50 -3.26 -4.37 0.06
CA LYS A 50 -2.89 -5.79 0.15
C LYS A 50 -3.77 -6.54 1.15
N ALA A 51 -4.02 -5.97 2.33
CA ALA A 51 -4.87 -6.59 3.35
C ALA A 51 -6.34 -6.71 2.92
N ILE A 52 -6.83 -5.74 2.15
CA ILE A 52 -8.15 -5.83 1.52
C ILE A 52 -8.18 -6.97 0.49
N ARG A 53 -7.14 -7.04 -0.37
CA ARG A 53 -7.06 -8.04 -1.44
C ARG A 53 -6.94 -9.47 -0.92
N THR A 54 -6.22 -9.68 0.16
CA THR A 54 -6.03 -11.02 0.76
C THR A 54 -7.16 -11.42 1.72
N GLY A 55 -8.20 -10.60 1.88
CA GLY A 55 -9.33 -10.90 2.76
C GLY A 55 -9.02 -10.83 4.26
N MET A 56 -7.87 -10.26 4.66
CA MET A 56 -7.54 -10.05 6.08
C MET A 56 -8.47 -9.02 6.73
N VAL A 57 -9.07 -8.15 5.92
CA VAL A 57 -10.06 -7.17 6.38
C VAL A 57 -11.28 -7.25 5.49
N VAL A 58 -12.44 -7.50 6.10
CA VAL A 58 -13.74 -7.48 5.42
C VAL A 58 -14.32 -6.07 5.48
N LYS A 59 -14.66 -5.52 4.31
CA LYS A 59 -15.36 -4.23 4.22
C LYS A 59 -16.77 -4.39 4.75
N ALA A 60 -17.25 -3.37 5.47
CA ALA A 60 -18.64 -3.34 5.90
C ALA A 60 -19.60 -3.31 4.70
N LEU A 61 -20.75 -3.98 4.85
CA LEU A 61 -21.81 -3.95 3.85
C LEU A 61 -22.32 -2.51 3.68
N LYS A 62 -22.23 -1.99 2.46
CA LYS A 62 -22.79 -0.67 2.14
C LYS A 62 -24.32 -0.72 2.22
N ARG A 63 -24.96 0.26 2.88
CA ARG A 63 -26.42 0.36 3.06
C ARG A 63 -27.23 0.12 1.78
N LYS A 64 -26.75 0.66 0.65
CA LYS A 64 -27.35 0.46 -0.69
C LYS A 64 -27.59 -1.03 -1.02
N TYR A 65 -26.71 -1.92 -0.57
CA TYR A 65 -26.73 -3.33 -0.93
C TYR A 65 -27.44 -4.23 0.07
N GLY A 66 -27.74 -3.74 1.28
CA GLY A 66 -28.56 -4.46 2.26
C GLY A 66 -30.02 -4.00 2.17
N TYR A 67 -30.40 -3.12 3.09
CA TYR A 67 -31.78 -2.67 3.31
C TYR A 67 -32.40 -1.96 2.10
N THR A 68 -31.73 -0.97 1.53
CA THR A 68 -32.35 -0.08 0.52
C THR A 68 -32.74 -0.81 -0.76
N ARG A 69 -31.96 -1.83 -1.18
CA ARG A 69 -32.30 -2.61 -2.37
C ARG A 69 -33.48 -3.55 -2.13
N GLN A 70 -33.52 -4.21 -0.97
CA GLN A 70 -34.60 -5.11 -0.60
C GLN A 70 -35.94 -4.37 -0.52
N GLN A 71 -35.96 -3.18 0.11
CA GLN A 71 -37.16 -2.36 0.17
C GLN A 71 -37.68 -1.94 -1.20
N LYS A 72 -36.78 -1.55 -2.12
CA LYS A 72 -37.17 -1.21 -3.49
C LYS A 72 -37.71 -2.40 -4.28
N ALA A 73 -37.16 -3.60 -4.05
CA ALA A 73 -37.65 -4.82 -4.66
C ALA A 73 -39.02 -5.23 -4.11
N ALA A 74 -39.30 -4.97 -2.84
CA ALA A 74 -40.58 -5.25 -2.19
C ALA A 74 -41.68 -4.19 -2.45
N ALA A 75 -41.30 -3.02 -2.95
CA ALA A 75 -42.22 -1.91 -3.25
C ALA A 75 -42.77 -1.91 -4.69
N ASN A 76 -42.26 -2.81 -5.54
CA ASN A 76 -42.77 -3.08 -6.89
C ASN A 76 -43.51 -4.42 -6.90
#